data_AF-A0A351ATQ1-F1
#
_entry.id   AF-A0A351ATQ1-F1
#
_cell.length_a   1.000
_cell.length_b   1.000
_cell.length_c   1.000
_cell.angle_alpha   90.00
_cell.angle_beta   90.00
_cell.angle_gamma   90.00
#
_symmetry.space_group_name_H-M   'P 1'
#
loop_
_entity.id
_entity.type
_entity.pdbx_description
1 polymer ?
#
loop_
_entity_poly.entity_id
_entity_poly.type
_entity_poly.pdbx_seq_one_letter_code
_entity_poly.pdbx_strand_id
1 'polypeptide(L)'
;MKNLKRVLCALLALVMVLGFVGCKNNGDDKNTPAPNNTDKPAESQVPATAVPTTELPTGDYNAMSAAIYDAQLGAFNTLYQAAKEEENVSKRYALMAQAEAKLLEAAVLIPGTTNGGNYGLTRVAKRSASTVLWGNDSDRFHNVLVATEIITAEDQ
;
A
#
# COMPACT_ATOMS: atom_id res chain seq x y z
N MET A 1 -4.31 -37.14 -6.46
CA MET A 1 -4.04 -35.70 -6.71
C MET A 1 -3.98 -35.28 -8.18
N LYS A 2 -3.62 -36.15 -9.14
CA LYS A 2 -3.49 -35.79 -10.57
C LYS A 2 -4.81 -35.32 -11.21
N ASN A 3 -5.93 -35.85 -10.73
CA ASN A 3 -7.27 -35.61 -11.28
C ASN A 3 -7.87 -34.30 -10.74
N LEU A 4 -7.56 -33.93 -9.49
CA LEU A 4 -8.04 -32.71 -8.86
C LEU A 4 -7.42 -31.45 -9.49
N LYS A 5 -6.15 -31.52 -9.89
CA LYS A 5 -5.49 -30.43 -10.63
C LYS A 5 -6.12 -30.20 -12.01
N ARG A 6 -6.56 -31.26 -12.69
CA ARG A 6 -7.24 -31.16 -13.99
C ARG A 6 -8.65 -30.57 -13.87
N VAL A 7 -9.39 -30.95 -12.81
CA VAL A 7 -10.71 -30.38 -12.52
C VAL A 7 -10.61 -28.90 -12.16
N LEU A 8 -9.61 -28.51 -11.36
CA LEU A 8 -9.38 -27.11 -11.01
C LEU A 8 -9.03 -26.24 -12.23
N CYS A 9 -8.18 -26.74 -13.14
CA CYS A 9 -7.86 -26.03 -14.37
C CYS A 9 -9.07 -25.86 -15.30
N ALA A 10 -9.93 -26.88 -15.42
CA ALA A 10 -11.13 -26.80 -16.25
C ALA A 10 -12.15 -25.79 -15.69
N LEU A 11 -12.26 -25.70 -14.36
CA LEU A 11 -13.17 -24.77 -13.69
C LEU A 11 -12.70 -23.32 -13.83
N LEU A 12 -11.38 -23.08 -13.75
CA LEU A 12 -10.81 -21.75 -13.95
C LEU A 12 -10.99 -21.25 -15.39
N ALA A 13 -10.84 -22.14 -16.37
CA ALA A 13 -11.04 -21.81 -17.78
C ALA A 13 -12.51 -21.45 -18.09
N LEU A 14 -13.47 -22.12 -17.46
CA LEU A 14 -14.90 -21.85 -17.63
C LEU A 14 -15.28 -20.43 -17.14
N VAL A 15 -14.71 -20.00 -16.01
CA VAL A 15 -14.98 -18.67 -15.42
C VAL A 15 -14.46 -17.54 -16.33
N MET A 16 -13.36 -17.74 -17.05
CA MET A 16 -12.82 -16.72 -17.95
C MET A 16 -13.63 -16.55 -19.25
N VAL A 17 -14.25 -17.61 -19.77
CA VAL A 17 -15.02 -17.54 -21.02
C VAL A 17 -16.39 -16.85 -20.81
N LEU A 18 -16.95 -16.95 -19.60
CA LEU A 18 -18.23 -16.33 -19.26
C LEU A 18 -18.15 -14.79 -19.08
N GLY A 19 -16.95 -14.21 -19.01
CA GLY A 19 -16.73 -12.77 -18.81
C GLY A 19 -16.81 -11.89 -20.08
N PHE A 20 -16.94 -12.47 -21.28
CA PHE A 20 -16.86 -11.73 -22.55
C PHE A 20 -18.20 -11.39 -23.23
N VAL A 21 -19.35 -11.76 -22.68
CA VAL A 21 -20.70 -11.50 -23.27
C VAL A 21 -21.30 -10.18 -22.75
N GLY A 22 -20.51 -9.10 -22.78
CA GLY A 22 -20.91 -7.77 -22.27
C GLY A 22 -20.84 -6.63 -23.28
N CYS A 23 -20.21 -6.79 -24.45
CA CYS A 23 -20.10 -5.73 -25.43
C CYS A 23 -21.08 -5.94 -26.60
N LYS A 24 -22.32 -5.49 -26.43
CA LYS A 24 -23.24 -5.26 -27.55
C LYS A 24 -22.95 -3.87 -28.13
N ASN A 25 -22.26 -3.84 -29.26
CA ASN A 25 -22.11 -2.67 -30.11
C ASN A 25 -23.45 -2.39 -30.82
N ASN A 26 -23.99 -1.19 -30.64
CA ASN A 26 -25.04 -0.67 -31.51
C ASN A 26 -24.41 0.22 -32.57
N GLY A 27 -24.79 -0.04 -33.81
CA GLY A 27 -24.19 0.47 -35.02
C GLY A 27 -24.48 1.95 -35.31
N ASP A 28 -23.87 2.34 -36.42
CA ASP A 28 -23.81 3.67 -37.02
C ASP A 28 -25.17 4.29 -37.26
N ASP A 29 -25.36 5.55 -36.83
CA ASP A 29 -26.35 6.45 -37.42
C ASP A 29 -25.68 7.80 -37.74
N LYS A 30 -25.47 8.00 -39.04
CA LYS A 30 -25.04 9.26 -39.64
C LYS A 30 -26.22 10.22 -39.72
N ASN A 31 -26.36 11.13 -38.75
CA ASN A 31 -26.93 12.45 -39.01
C ASN A 31 -26.62 13.39 -37.83
N THR A 32 -25.66 14.30 -38.00
CA THR A 32 -25.36 15.34 -37.01
C THR A 32 -25.97 16.66 -37.48
N PRO A 33 -27.10 17.13 -36.91
CA PRO A 33 -27.41 18.55 -36.94
C PRO A 33 -26.46 19.29 -35.99
N ALA A 34 -25.94 20.44 -36.41
CA ALA A 34 -25.11 21.29 -35.58
C ALA A 34 -25.85 21.70 -34.29
N PRO A 35 -25.23 21.63 -33.09
CA PRO A 35 -25.89 22.00 -31.85
C PRO A 35 -26.04 23.53 -31.77
N ASN A 36 -27.30 23.97 -31.69
CA ASN A 36 -27.67 25.36 -31.44
C ASN A 36 -27.57 25.59 -29.92
N ASN A 37 -26.49 26.23 -29.46
CA ASN A 37 -26.26 26.49 -28.04
C ASN A 37 -27.12 27.68 -27.59
N THR A 38 -28.33 27.43 -27.10
CA THR A 38 -29.14 28.47 -26.41
C THR A 38 -29.79 27.96 -25.11
N ASP A 39 -29.54 26.72 -24.70
CA ASP A 39 -30.03 26.22 -23.42
C ASP A 39 -28.99 26.43 -22.32
N LYS A 40 -29.33 27.30 -21.36
CA LYS A 40 -28.64 27.43 -20.07
C LYS A 40 -28.51 26.01 -19.46
N PRO A 41 -27.32 25.56 -19.02
CA PRO A 41 -27.18 24.24 -18.42
C PRO A 41 -28.14 24.13 -17.23
N ALA A 42 -28.96 23.08 -17.23
CA ALA A 42 -29.75 22.72 -16.06
C ALA A 42 -28.79 22.53 -14.89
N GLU A 43 -29.03 23.26 -13.81
CA GLU A 43 -28.25 23.18 -12.59
C GLU A 43 -28.33 21.73 -12.08
N SER A 44 -27.18 21.06 -12.05
CA SER A 44 -27.07 19.69 -11.56
C SER A 44 -27.45 19.67 -10.09
N GLN A 45 -28.66 19.23 -9.77
CA GLN A 45 -29.06 18.98 -8.39
C GLN A 45 -28.24 17.81 -7.88
N VAL A 46 -27.22 18.11 -7.06
CA VAL A 46 -26.54 17.09 -6.26
C VAL A 46 -27.60 16.51 -5.33
N PRO A 47 -27.92 15.20 -5.40
CA PRO A 47 -28.84 14.60 -4.44
C PRO A 47 -28.27 14.87 -3.05
N ALA A 48 -29.11 15.41 -2.15
CA ALA A 48 -28.70 15.66 -0.78
C ALA A 48 -28.19 14.33 -0.18
N THR A 49 -26.87 14.20 -0.08
CA THR A 49 -26.26 13.10 0.67
C THR A 49 -26.78 13.25 2.09
N ALA A 50 -27.63 12.32 2.52
CA ALA A 50 -28.03 12.23 3.91
C ALA A 50 -26.75 12.05 4.72
N VAL A 51 -26.28 13.12 5.36
CA VAL A 51 -25.18 13.04 6.32
C VAL A 51 -25.70 12.12 7.41
N PRO A 52 -25.04 10.99 7.70
CA PRO A 52 -25.44 10.13 8.79
C PRO A 52 -25.45 10.96 10.07
N THR A 53 -26.64 11.23 10.62
CA THR A 53 -26.81 11.94 11.90
C THR A 53 -26.54 10.99 13.06
N THR A 54 -25.45 10.24 12.99
CA THR A 54 -24.98 9.47 14.14
C THR A 54 -24.55 10.49 15.18
N GLU A 55 -25.29 10.55 16.29
CA GLU A 55 -24.92 11.40 17.41
C GLU A 55 -23.48 11.08 17.81
N LEU A 56 -22.62 12.11 17.80
CA LEU A 56 -21.25 11.94 18.27
C LEU A 56 -21.31 11.52 19.74
N PRO A 57 -20.50 10.54 20.16
CA PRO A 57 -20.50 10.11 21.54
C PRO A 57 -20.22 11.31 22.46
N THR A 58 -21.16 11.61 23.35
CA THR A 58 -21.02 12.66 24.36
C THR A 58 -20.21 12.10 25.53
N GLY A 59 -18.89 12.13 25.42
CA GLY A 59 -17.94 11.68 26.44
C GLY A 59 -16.60 12.42 26.34
N ASP A 60 -15.67 12.14 27.26
CA ASP A 60 -14.30 12.65 27.16
C ASP A 60 -13.62 12.04 25.92
N TYR A 61 -13.49 12.86 24.88
CA TYR A 61 -12.87 12.49 23.61
C TYR A 61 -11.51 11.81 23.80
N ASN A 62 -10.69 12.30 24.74
CA ASN A 62 -9.35 11.76 24.96
C ASN A 62 -9.41 10.34 25.52
N ALA A 63 -10.28 10.10 26.51
CA ALA A 63 -10.47 8.77 27.08
C ALA A 63 -11.02 7.78 26.05
N MET A 64 -11.98 8.20 25.23
CA MET A 64 -12.55 7.36 24.18
C MET A 64 -11.54 7.05 23.07
N SER A 65 -10.79 8.04 22.63
CA SER A 65 -9.70 7.88 21.66
C SER A 65 -8.63 6.94 22.20
N ALA A 66 -8.17 7.13 23.45
CA ALA A 66 -7.17 6.28 24.07
C ALA A 66 -7.63 4.82 24.15
N ALA A 67 -8.88 4.56 24.54
CA ALA A 67 -9.43 3.21 24.59
C ALA A 67 -9.43 2.51 23.22
N ILE A 68 -9.75 3.24 22.13
CA ILE A 68 -9.69 2.69 20.77
C ILE A 68 -8.23 2.41 20.37
N TYR A 69 -7.31 3.35 20.65
CA TYR A 69 -5.89 3.16 20.35
C TYR A 69 -5.30 1.97 21.10
N ASP A 70 -5.58 1.82 22.39
CA ASP A 70 -5.08 0.71 23.20
C ASP A 70 -5.70 -0.62 22.76
N ALA A 71 -6.98 -0.63 22.39
CA ALA A 71 -7.65 -1.82 21.88
C ALA A 71 -7.02 -2.33 20.57
N GLN A 72 -6.62 -1.42 19.66
CA GLN A 72 -6.08 -1.81 18.35
C GLN A 72 -4.56 -1.97 18.35
N LEU A 73 -3.83 -1.10 19.04
CA LEU A 73 -2.36 -1.00 18.97
C LEU A 73 -1.66 -1.28 20.30
N GLY A 74 -2.38 -1.55 21.38
CA GLY A 74 -1.77 -1.84 22.68
C GLY A 74 -0.86 -3.08 22.65
N ALA A 75 -1.37 -4.18 22.07
CA ALA A 75 -0.58 -5.42 21.93
C ALA A 75 0.67 -5.23 21.04
N PHE A 76 0.54 -4.45 19.96
CA PHE A 76 1.68 -4.05 19.14
C PHE A 76 2.71 -3.26 19.95
N ASN A 77 2.26 -2.22 20.66
CA ASN A 77 3.15 -1.34 21.41
C ASN A 77 3.92 -2.09 22.50
N THR A 78 3.27 -3.01 23.23
CA THR A 78 3.96 -3.85 24.24
C THR A 78 5.08 -4.68 23.62
N LEU A 79 4.81 -5.38 22.51
CA LEU A 79 5.82 -6.18 21.81
C LEU A 79 6.94 -5.30 21.23
N TYR A 80 6.58 -4.13 20.70
CA TYR A 80 7.52 -3.19 20.11
C TYR A 80 8.47 -2.59 21.15
N GLN A 81 7.99 -2.20 22.34
CA GLN A 81 8.89 -1.73 23.40
C GLN A 81 9.80 -2.85 23.90
N ALA A 82 9.29 -4.06 24.10
CA ALA A 82 10.11 -5.21 24.46
C ALA A 82 11.21 -5.49 23.42
N ALA A 83 10.89 -5.34 22.12
CA ALA A 83 11.88 -5.46 21.06
C ALA A 83 12.95 -4.35 21.12
N LYS A 84 12.58 -3.11 21.46
CA LYS A 84 13.52 -1.98 21.56
C LYS A 84 14.49 -2.10 22.72
N GLU A 85 14.06 -2.69 23.83
CA GLU A 85 14.89 -2.92 25.01
C GLU A 85 15.83 -4.13 24.83
N GLU A 86 15.58 -5.00 23.85
CA GLU A 86 16.39 -6.19 23.60
C GLU A 86 17.73 -5.87 22.92
N GLU A 87 18.82 -6.20 23.62
CA GLU A 87 20.19 -5.99 23.13
C GLU A 87 20.61 -7.08 22.12
N ASN A 88 20.11 -8.31 22.26
CA ASN A 88 20.45 -9.38 21.34
C ASN A 88 19.80 -9.15 19.97
N VAL A 89 20.64 -8.98 18.94
CA VAL A 89 20.20 -8.63 17.58
C VAL A 89 19.19 -9.64 17.02
N SER A 90 19.47 -10.94 17.11
CA SER A 90 18.60 -11.98 16.56
C SER A 90 17.25 -12.03 17.28
N LYS A 91 17.26 -11.92 18.61
CA LYS A 91 16.05 -11.91 19.42
C LYS A 91 15.22 -10.65 19.20
N ARG A 92 15.88 -9.48 19.06
CA ARG A 92 15.21 -8.23 18.70
C ARG A 92 14.48 -8.34 17.37
N TYR A 93 15.11 -8.91 16.33
CA TYR A 93 14.44 -9.12 15.05
C TYR A 93 13.23 -10.05 15.16
N ALA A 94 13.33 -11.12 15.95
CA ALA A 94 12.20 -12.01 16.20
C ALA A 94 11.05 -11.31 16.91
N LEU A 95 11.33 -10.44 17.89
CA LEU A 95 10.31 -9.63 18.58
C LEU A 95 9.70 -8.55 17.67
N MET A 96 10.53 -7.89 16.84
CA MET A 96 10.04 -6.92 15.85
C MET A 96 9.11 -7.58 14.83
N ALA A 97 9.41 -8.80 14.37
CA ALA A 97 8.53 -9.55 13.48
C ALA A 97 7.18 -9.88 14.14
N GLN A 98 7.18 -10.21 15.43
CA GLN A 98 5.93 -10.42 16.18
C GLN A 98 5.12 -9.13 16.33
N ALA A 99 5.78 -8.00 16.61
CA ALA A 99 5.14 -6.70 16.66
C ALA A 99 4.53 -6.33 15.30
N GLU A 100 5.28 -6.46 14.22
CA GLU A 100 4.80 -6.20 12.85
C GLU A 100 3.58 -7.07 12.50
N ALA A 101 3.60 -8.35 12.85
CA ALA A 101 2.44 -9.22 12.65
C ALA A 101 1.18 -8.70 13.36
N LYS A 102 1.31 -8.19 14.60
CA LYS A 102 0.20 -7.56 15.33
C LYS A 102 -0.26 -6.24 14.73
N LEU A 103 0.66 -5.44 14.20
CA LEU A 103 0.33 -4.22 13.47
C LEU A 103 -0.48 -4.50 12.19
N LEU A 104 -0.09 -5.55 11.46
CA LEU A 104 -0.79 -5.99 10.25
C LEU A 104 -2.16 -6.60 10.57
N GLU A 105 -2.28 -7.34 11.67
CA GLU A 105 -3.56 -7.88 12.17
C GLU A 105 -4.56 -6.76 12.51
N ALA A 106 -4.06 -5.63 13.05
CA ALA A 106 -4.89 -4.47 13.36
C ALA A 106 -5.41 -3.72 12.12
N ALA A 107 -4.94 -4.06 10.91
CA ALA A 107 -5.36 -3.48 9.63
C ALA A 107 -5.32 -1.94 9.56
N VAL A 108 -4.55 -1.28 10.43
CA VAL A 108 -4.37 0.18 10.46
C VAL A 108 -3.62 0.67 9.22
N LEU A 109 -2.76 -0.17 8.66
CA LEU A 109 -2.05 0.10 7.41
C LEU A 109 -2.19 -1.11 6.47
N ILE A 110 -2.43 -0.84 5.19
CA ILE A 110 -2.40 -1.85 4.13
C ILE A 110 -1.15 -1.56 3.28
N PRO A 111 -0.08 -2.35 3.41
CA PRO A 111 1.12 -2.12 2.62
C PRO A 111 0.82 -2.41 1.15
N GLY A 112 0.94 -1.39 0.29
CA GLY A 112 0.75 -1.51 -1.16
C GLY A 112 2.06 -1.87 -1.87
N THR A 113 2.93 -0.88 -2.05
CA THR A 113 4.26 -1.07 -2.64
C THR A 113 5.30 -0.36 -1.78
N THR A 114 6.38 -1.06 -1.44
CA THR A 114 7.56 -0.43 -0.84
C THR A 114 8.58 -0.13 -1.92
N ASN A 115 9.25 1.02 -1.81
CA ASN A 115 10.35 1.39 -2.71
C ASN A 115 11.66 0.94 -2.05
N GLY A 116 12.08 -0.30 -2.30
CA GLY A 116 13.31 -0.83 -1.71
C GLY A 116 13.39 -2.34 -1.81
N GLY A 117 14.60 -2.85 -2.10
CA GLY A 117 14.88 -4.29 -2.15
C GLY A 117 15.45 -4.83 -3.46
N ASN A 118 16.15 -4.02 -4.27
CA ASN A 118 16.93 -4.56 -5.37
C ASN A 118 18.36 -4.89 -4.89
N TYR A 119 18.72 -6.18 -4.92
CA TYR A 119 20.10 -6.62 -4.90
C TYR A 119 20.72 -6.28 -6.27
N GLY A 120 21.14 -5.03 -6.42
CA GLY A 120 21.91 -4.59 -7.58
C GLY A 120 23.40 -4.68 -7.26
N LEU A 121 24.19 -5.26 -8.17
CA LEU A 121 25.62 -5.01 -8.20
C LEU A 121 25.80 -3.50 -8.47
N THR A 122 26.26 -2.76 -7.46
CA THR A 122 26.49 -1.32 -7.57
C THR A 122 27.99 -1.03 -7.51
N ARG A 123 28.40 -0.02 -8.27
CA ARG A 123 29.75 0.58 -8.18
C ARG A 123 29.81 1.66 -7.11
N VAL A 124 28.69 1.93 -6.43
CA VAL A 124 28.61 2.90 -5.35
C VAL A 124 29.17 2.28 -4.07
N ALA A 125 30.16 2.95 -3.48
CA ALA A 125 30.73 2.54 -2.21
C ALA A 125 29.66 2.47 -1.13
N LYS A 126 29.70 1.41 -0.33
CA LYS A 126 28.75 1.18 0.76
C LYS A 126 28.74 2.39 1.70
N ARG A 127 27.54 2.82 2.13
CA ARG A 127 27.33 4.00 3.00
C ARG A 127 27.73 5.37 2.41
N SER A 128 28.14 5.44 1.14
CA SER A 128 28.38 6.75 0.49
C SER A 128 27.10 7.37 -0.09
N ALA A 129 26.15 6.53 -0.52
CA ALA A 129 24.80 6.98 -0.86
C ALA A 129 23.94 7.17 0.39
N SER A 130 23.09 8.21 0.36
CA SER A 130 22.11 8.40 1.41
C SER A 130 21.13 7.22 1.44
N THR A 131 20.84 6.77 2.66
CA THR A 131 19.78 5.77 2.92
C THR A 131 18.47 6.44 3.32
N VAL A 132 18.46 7.78 3.37
CA VAL A 132 17.35 8.58 3.85
C VAL A 132 16.53 9.08 2.66
N LEU A 133 15.24 8.76 2.64
CA LEU A 133 14.28 9.18 1.60
C LEU A 133 13.58 10.50 1.96
N TRP A 134 14.27 11.43 2.63
CA TRP A 134 13.66 12.70 3.05
C TRP A 134 13.97 13.83 2.06
N GLY A 135 12.92 14.39 1.46
CA GLY A 135 13.04 15.39 0.40
C GLY A 135 13.89 14.86 -0.76
N ASN A 136 14.83 15.67 -1.22
CA ASN A 136 15.72 15.32 -2.33
C ASN A 136 17.02 14.63 -1.86
N ASP A 137 17.10 14.16 -0.62
CA ASP A 137 18.34 13.55 -0.12
C ASP A 137 18.72 12.25 -0.85
N SER A 138 17.74 11.51 -1.36
CA SER A 138 17.97 10.35 -2.23
C SER A 138 18.58 10.73 -3.59
N ASP A 139 18.38 11.97 -4.04
CA ASP A 139 18.82 12.46 -5.36
C ASP A 139 20.14 13.26 -5.27
N ARG A 140 20.74 13.33 -4.08
CA ARG A 140 21.99 14.05 -3.82
C ARG A 140 23.20 13.13 -4.02
N PHE A 141 23.85 13.26 -5.18
CA PHE A 141 25.02 12.45 -5.52
C PHE A 141 26.37 13.02 -5.04
N HIS A 142 26.40 14.19 -4.40
CA HIS A 142 27.65 14.86 -4.02
C HIS A 142 28.51 14.10 -2.99
N ASN A 143 27.90 13.24 -2.17
CA ASN A 143 28.61 12.38 -1.20
C ASN A 143 28.83 10.95 -1.71
N VAL A 144 28.33 10.64 -2.91
CA VAL A 144 28.35 9.30 -3.48
C VAL A 144 29.74 9.03 -4.06
N LEU A 145 30.40 8.00 -3.54
CA LEU A 145 31.67 7.53 -4.06
C LEU A 145 31.42 6.41 -5.07
N VAL A 146 31.84 6.62 -6.32
CA VAL A 146 31.65 5.66 -7.41
C VAL A 146 33.01 5.06 -7.80
N ALA A 147 33.15 3.75 -7.65
CA ALA A 147 34.35 3.01 -8.00
C ALA A 147 34.42 2.68 -9.51
N THR A 148 35.62 2.76 -10.08
CA THR A 148 35.91 2.34 -11.45
C THR A 148 35.94 0.81 -11.60
N GLU A 149 36.10 0.09 -10.50
CA GLU A 149 36.12 -1.37 -10.43
C GLU A 149 34.92 -1.90 -9.61
N ILE A 150 34.73 -3.22 -9.64
CA ILE A 150 33.68 -3.87 -8.84
C ILE A 150 34.15 -3.89 -7.39
N ILE A 151 33.27 -3.45 -6.49
CA ILE A 151 33.53 -3.46 -5.04
C ILE A 151 33.48 -4.91 -4.55
N THR A 152 34.56 -5.36 -3.94
CA THR A 152 34.71 -6.72 -3.40
C THR A 152 34.26 -6.80 -1.94
N ALA A 153 34.28 -7.99 -1.34
CA ALA A 153 33.90 -8.17 0.06
C ALA A 153 34.94 -7.54 1.01
N GLU A 154 36.18 -7.45 0.57
CA GLU A 154 37.31 -6.86 1.29
C GLU A 154 37.20 -5.32 1.38
N ASP A 155 36.47 -4.69 0.45
CA ASP A 155 36.23 -3.25 0.40
C ASP A 155 35.03 -2.79 1.25
N GLN A 156 34.33 -3.71 1.95
CA GLN A 156 32.99 -3.51 2.57
C GLN A 156 32.93 -3.27 4.08
#